data_AF-Q10FJ2-F1
#
_entry.id   AF-Q10FJ2-F1
#
_cell.length_a   1.000
_cell.length_b   1.000
_cell.length_c   1.000
_cell.angle_alpha   90.00
_cell.angle_beta   90.00
_cell.angle_gamma   90.00
#
_symmetry.space_group_name_H-M   'P 1'
#
loop_
_entity.id
_entity.type
_entity.pdbx_description
1 polymer ?
#
loop_
_entity_poly.entity_id
_entity_poly.type
_entity_poly.pdbx_seq_one_letter_code
_entity_poly.pdbx_strand_id
1 'polypeptide(L)'
;MATNGSSPRARETESSLEKVKRQLSSGSGRYLLQGPLLKRSETLRKWNERWVILDPTSGKMEYKIRRNETAIKGTIIFDASSTITLSPVNFQGMPKYDGCCFYIGTPQKKDYFLCAETPGAAKAWVSTLLATQLVLQAHKEAVNSLAGNGSPATLGTVATAVANANATALEATKEIEAAMKVSMRAALGLGANNPKEGQLDDLTIMKETLRVKDEELQNLAKDIRARDATIKEIANKLTETAEAAEAAASAAHTMDEQRRLLCSEIERLRQAMERQMEQSMLKLRQSEEKVISLSKEKDQLLKERDAALQEAHMWRTELGKAREQAVIQEATIARADEKVRASEADAAARIKEAAEKLHAVEKEKEELLSLVGILQSQVQRAKQHEAGMRREI
;
A
#
# COMPACT_ATOMS: atom_id res chain seq x y z
N MET A 1 -25.75 -15.81 -12.12
CA MET A 1 -25.30 -15.86 -10.72
C MET A 1 -24.46 -14.63 -10.46
N ALA A 2 -24.93 -13.69 -9.64
CA ALA A 2 -24.24 -12.45 -9.34
C ALA A 2 -23.42 -12.61 -8.06
N THR A 3 -22.09 -12.53 -8.16
CA THR A 3 -21.18 -12.59 -7.02
C THR A 3 -20.88 -11.18 -6.53
N ASN A 4 -21.34 -10.86 -5.32
CA ASN A 4 -21.01 -9.65 -4.58
C ASN A 4 -19.52 -9.62 -4.23
N GLY A 5 -18.73 -8.86 -5.00
CA GLY A 5 -17.34 -8.54 -4.67
C GLY A 5 -17.26 -7.29 -3.82
N SER A 6 -17.19 -7.43 -2.49
CA SER A 6 -16.79 -6.32 -1.61
C SER A 6 -15.32 -5.98 -1.86
N SER A 7 -15.03 -4.73 -2.26
CA SER A 7 -13.69 -4.23 -2.57
C SER A 7 -12.69 -4.43 -1.41
N PRO A 8 -11.45 -4.90 -1.66
CA PRO A 8 -10.42 -5.11 -0.63
C PRO A 8 -10.14 -3.86 0.22
N ARG A 9 -10.24 -2.67 -0.40
CA ARG A 9 -10.02 -1.37 0.26
C ARG A 9 -11.01 -1.10 1.41
N ALA A 10 -12.27 -1.54 1.28
CA ALA A 10 -13.29 -1.29 2.30
C ALA A 10 -13.03 -2.11 3.59
N ARG A 11 -12.60 -3.37 3.43
CA ARG A 11 -12.23 -4.24 4.56
C ARG A 11 -10.96 -3.77 5.27
N GLU A 12 -10.00 -3.22 4.53
CA GLU A 12 -8.76 -2.67 5.09
C GLU A 12 -9.01 -1.38 5.87
N THR A 13 -9.88 -0.49 5.38
CA THR A 13 -10.28 0.72 6.13
C THR A 13 -11.07 0.40 7.39
N GLU A 14 -11.95 -0.61 7.35
CA GLU A 14 -12.73 -1.05 8.51
C GLU A 14 -11.84 -1.73 9.56
N SER A 15 -10.89 -2.57 9.11
CA SER A 15 -9.85 -3.18 9.96
C SER A 15 -8.92 -2.13 10.57
N SER A 16 -8.56 -1.08 9.82
CA SER A 16 -7.72 0.01 10.30
C SER A 16 -8.47 0.90 11.31
N LEU A 17 -9.76 1.18 11.06
CA LEU A 17 -10.62 1.88 12.01
C LEU A 17 -10.78 1.09 13.31
N GLU A 18 -10.96 -0.23 13.23
CA GLU A 18 -11.03 -1.10 14.41
C GLU A 18 -9.69 -1.20 15.15
N LYS A 19 -8.56 -1.18 14.43
CA LYS A 19 -7.22 -1.12 15.05
C LYS A 19 -6.97 0.22 15.74
N VAL A 20 -7.35 1.33 15.14
CA VAL A 20 -7.26 2.68 15.74
C VAL A 20 -8.19 2.78 16.95
N LYS A 21 -9.43 2.29 16.86
CA LYS A 21 -10.35 2.18 18.01
C LYS A 21 -9.75 1.35 19.13
N ARG A 22 -9.14 0.20 18.83
CA ARG A 22 -8.49 -0.67 19.83
C ARG A 22 -7.25 -0.03 20.46
N GLN A 23 -6.41 0.64 19.67
CA GLN A 23 -5.22 1.33 20.18
C GLN A 23 -5.59 2.52 21.06
N LEU A 24 -6.64 3.29 20.70
CA LEU A 24 -7.15 4.39 21.50
C LEU A 24 -7.92 3.90 22.74
N SER A 25 -8.50 2.71 22.67
CA SER A 25 -9.17 2.00 23.77
C SER A 25 -8.24 1.41 24.83
N SER A 26 -6.95 1.22 24.50
CA SER A 26 -5.94 0.53 25.33
C SER A 26 -5.10 1.48 26.21
N GLY A 27 -5.37 2.79 26.19
CA GLY A 27 -4.80 3.73 27.15
C GLY A 27 -5.43 3.53 28.53
N SER A 28 -4.59 3.18 29.51
CA SER A 28 -4.91 3.03 30.93
C SER A 28 -5.88 4.11 31.45
N GLY A 29 -7.02 3.69 32.01
CA GLY A 29 -7.98 4.55 32.73
C GLY A 29 -9.29 4.88 31.98
N ARG A 30 -10.15 3.88 31.73
CA ARG A 30 -11.55 4.17 31.36
C ARG A 30 -12.32 4.61 32.60
N TYR A 31 -12.51 5.92 32.75
CA TYR A 31 -13.34 6.47 33.83
C TYR A 31 -14.78 6.60 33.37
N LEU A 32 -15.64 5.66 33.80
CA LEU A 32 -17.06 5.72 33.52
C LEU A 32 -17.75 6.69 34.48
N LEU A 33 -18.46 7.68 33.96
CA LEU A 33 -19.34 8.51 34.77
C LEU A 33 -20.65 7.77 34.98
N GLN A 34 -21.04 7.55 36.24
CA GLN A 34 -22.27 6.83 36.56
C GLN A 34 -23.04 7.47 37.70
N GLY A 35 -24.36 7.39 37.65
CA GLY A 35 -25.20 7.93 38.70
C GLY A 35 -26.69 7.87 38.39
N PRO A 36 -27.53 8.18 39.39
CA PRO A 36 -28.97 8.25 39.21
C PRO A 36 -29.34 9.52 38.43
N LEU A 37 -30.21 9.38 37.44
CA LEU A 37 -30.85 10.49 36.74
C LEU A 37 -32.34 10.21 36.56
N LEU A 38 -33.15 11.25 36.67
CA LEU A 38 -34.54 11.20 36.23
C LEU A 38 -34.56 11.42 34.72
N LYS A 39 -34.95 10.40 33.96
CA LYS A 39 -35.15 10.48 32.52
C LYS A 39 -36.63 10.63 32.19
N ARG A 40 -36.98 11.63 31.39
CA ARG A 40 -38.33 11.77 30.86
C ARG A 40 -38.62 10.70 29.80
N SER A 41 -39.76 10.06 29.92
CA SER A 41 -40.31 9.20 28.88
C SER A 41 -40.67 10.04 27.66
N GLU A 42 -40.34 9.55 26.48
CA GLU A 42 -40.68 10.20 25.21
C GLU A 42 -42.20 10.17 24.95
N THR A 43 -42.82 9.00 25.10
CA THR A 43 -44.26 8.79 24.85
C THR A 43 -45.13 9.33 26.00
N LEU A 44 -44.87 8.87 27.22
CA LEU A 44 -45.71 9.16 28.39
C LEU A 44 -45.39 10.50 29.07
N ARG A 45 -44.30 11.18 28.68
CA ARG A 45 -43.81 12.42 29.31
C ARG A 45 -43.57 12.34 30.83
N LYS A 46 -43.57 11.13 31.41
CA LYS A 46 -43.32 10.84 32.83
C LYS A 46 -41.83 10.75 33.14
N TRP A 47 -41.42 11.31 34.28
CA TRP A 47 -40.07 11.17 34.81
C TRP A 47 -39.87 9.82 35.45
N ASN A 48 -38.76 9.17 35.11
CA ASN A 48 -38.42 7.86 35.62
C ASN A 48 -36.96 7.86 36.07
N GLU A 49 -36.71 7.38 37.28
CA GLU A 49 -35.35 7.19 37.75
C GLU A 49 -34.66 6.08 36.96
N ARG A 50 -33.44 6.35 36.52
CA ARG A 50 -32.58 5.42 35.80
C ARG A 50 -31.16 5.55 36.32
N TRP A 51 -30.47 4.42 36.41
CA TRP A 51 -29.03 4.42 36.60
C TRP A 51 -28.36 4.62 35.25
N VAL A 52 -27.70 5.75 35.06
CA VAL A 52 -27.06 6.13 33.80
C VAL A 52 -25.56 5.91 33.90
N ILE A 53 -24.97 5.43 32.81
CA ILE A 53 -23.54 5.15 32.66
C ILE A 53 -23.09 5.81 31.36
N LEU A 54 -22.10 6.69 31.43
CA LEU A 54 -21.48 7.36 30.30
C LEU A 54 -20.02 6.93 30.20
N ASP A 55 -19.63 6.43 29.04
CA ASP A 55 -18.25 6.30 28.64
C ASP A 55 -17.80 7.59 27.92
N PRO A 56 -16.99 8.44 28.56
CA PRO A 56 -16.58 9.73 27.99
C PRO A 56 -15.60 9.59 26.82
N THR A 57 -15.02 8.40 26.61
CA THR A 57 -14.08 8.15 25.52
C THR A 57 -14.79 7.72 24.22
N SER A 58 -15.94 7.04 24.35
CA SER A 58 -16.68 6.52 23.20
C SER A 58 -17.98 7.24 22.92
N GLY A 59 -18.46 8.10 23.82
CA GLY A 59 -19.80 8.71 23.72
C GLY A 59 -20.94 7.74 24.02
N LYS A 60 -20.64 6.52 24.48
CA LYS A 60 -21.65 5.51 24.77
C LYS A 60 -22.32 5.84 26.10
N MET A 61 -23.58 6.29 26.04
CA MET A 61 -24.39 6.61 27.20
C MET A 61 -25.53 5.61 27.35
N GLU A 62 -25.47 4.74 28.35
CA GLU A 62 -26.42 3.66 28.59
C GLU A 62 -27.20 3.89 29.88
N TYR A 63 -28.40 3.31 29.98
CA TYR A 63 -29.20 3.40 31.20
C TYR A 63 -29.88 2.08 31.58
N LYS A 64 -30.02 1.88 32.88
CA LYS A 64 -30.61 0.70 33.54
C LYS A 64 -31.73 1.13 34.48
N ILE A 65 -32.56 0.19 34.96
CA ILE A 65 -33.61 0.51 35.93
C ILE A 65 -32.95 0.75 37.30
N ARG A 66 -31.98 -0.08 37.69
CA ARG A 66 -31.24 0.05 38.95
C ARG A 66 -29.73 -0.13 38.78
N ARG A 67 -28.94 0.33 39.77
CA ARG A 67 -27.48 0.20 39.79
C ARG A 67 -26.98 -1.23 39.62
N ASN A 68 -27.61 -2.18 40.32
CA ASN A 68 -27.16 -3.58 40.39
C ASN A 68 -27.71 -4.46 39.26
N GLU A 69 -28.44 -3.88 38.30
CA GLU A 69 -29.04 -4.63 37.20
C GLU A 69 -27.99 -4.90 36.11
N THR A 70 -27.99 -6.11 35.56
CA THR A 70 -27.07 -6.48 34.47
C THR A 70 -27.62 -6.05 33.10
N ALA A 71 -28.94 -6.06 32.94
CA ALA A 71 -29.62 -5.71 31.69
C ALA A 71 -29.58 -4.19 31.41
N ILE A 72 -29.13 -3.81 30.21
CA ILE A 72 -29.21 -2.45 29.70
C ILE A 72 -30.64 -2.20 29.20
N LYS A 73 -31.30 -1.17 29.73
CA LYS A 73 -32.68 -0.81 29.34
C LYS A 73 -32.71 -0.04 28.02
N GLY A 74 -31.68 0.74 27.75
CA GLY A 74 -31.50 1.43 26.49
C GLY A 74 -30.26 2.32 26.47
N THR A 75 -30.06 2.97 25.32
CA THR A 75 -28.91 3.83 25.05
C THR A 75 -29.39 5.21 24.59
N ILE A 76 -28.69 6.25 25.05
CA ILE A 76 -28.81 7.61 24.57
C ILE A 76 -27.65 7.82 23.58
N ILE A 77 -28.00 8.05 22.33
CA ILE A 77 -27.03 8.27 21.26
C ILE A 77 -26.90 9.77 21.07
N PHE A 78 -25.67 10.28 21.10
CA PHE A 78 -25.36 11.66 20.75
C PHE A 78 -24.03 11.66 19.98
N ASP A 79 -23.79 12.74 19.24
CA ASP A 79 -22.62 12.93 18.39
C ASP A 79 -22.05 14.34 18.54
N ALA A 80 -20.99 14.62 17.78
CA ALA A 80 -20.30 15.91 17.79
C ALA A 80 -21.20 17.12 17.43
N SER A 81 -22.34 16.89 16.77
CA SER A 81 -23.32 17.91 16.39
C SER A 81 -24.55 17.97 17.31
N SER A 82 -24.57 17.16 18.37
CA SER A 82 -25.67 17.16 19.32
C SER A 82 -25.66 18.42 20.18
N THR A 83 -26.85 18.90 20.53
CA THR A 83 -27.04 20.07 21.40
C THR A 83 -27.15 19.59 22.84
N ILE A 84 -26.21 19.97 23.70
CA ILE A 84 -26.19 19.63 25.12
C ILE A 84 -26.32 20.91 25.91
N THR A 85 -27.38 21.06 26.70
CA THR A 85 -27.66 22.34 27.37
C THR A 85 -28.25 22.13 28.75
N LEU A 86 -27.67 22.81 29.74
CA LEU A 86 -28.25 22.95 31.06
C LEU A 86 -29.47 23.87 30.97
N SER A 87 -30.61 23.40 31.45
CA SER A 87 -31.82 24.20 31.40
C SER A 87 -31.85 25.19 32.56
N PRO A 88 -32.07 26.49 32.31
CA PRO A 88 -32.32 27.47 33.36
C PRO A 88 -33.70 27.28 34.00
N VAL A 89 -34.60 26.54 33.32
CA VAL A 89 -35.97 26.29 33.77
C VAL A 89 -36.19 24.81 34.07
N ASN A 90 -36.98 24.56 35.10
CA ASN A 90 -37.26 23.24 35.59
C ASN A 90 -38.41 22.57 34.84
N PHE A 91 -38.12 21.48 34.14
CA PHE A 91 -39.11 20.72 33.36
C PHE A 91 -39.87 19.68 34.21
N GLN A 92 -39.51 19.50 35.48
CA GLN A 92 -40.22 18.63 36.41
C GLN A 92 -41.34 19.36 37.16
N GLY A 93 -41.38 20.69 37.11
CA GLY A 93 -42.43 21.52 37.69
C GLY A 93 -42.38 21.64 39.22
N MET A 94 -41.36 21.11 39.88
CA MET A 94 -41.17 21.20 41.34
C MET A 94 -39.93 22.02 41.69
N PRO A 95 -40.02 23.17 42.40
CA PRO A 95 -38.90 24.12 42.62
C PRO A 95 -37.58 23.51 43.10
N LYS A 96 -37.62 22.37 43.82
CA LYS A 96 -36.42 21.64 44.26
C LYS A 96 -35.50 21.17 43.12
N TYR A 97 -35.96 21.16 41.88
CA TYR A 97 -35.19 20.75 40.70
C TYR A 97 -34.79 21.93 39.80
N ASP A 98 -34.89 23.15 40.31
CA ASP A 98 -34.41 24.33 39.60
C ASP A 98 -32.91 24.24 39.38
N GLY A 99 -32.46 24.48 38.14
CA GLY A 99 -31.07 24.29 37.72
C GLY A 99 -30.58 22.83 37.69
N CYS A 100 -31.46 21.84 37.91
CA CYS A 100 -31.11 20.42 37.91
C CYS A 100 -31.42 19.72 36.57
N CYS A 101 -32.19 20.37 35.70
CA CYS A 101 -32.62 19.83 34.43
C CYS A 101 -31.61 20.14 33.32
N PHE A 102 -31.40 19.19 32.41
CA PHE A 102 -30.64 19.39 31.17
C PHE A 102 -31.24 18.55 30.05
N TYR A 103 -30.90 18.87 28.80
CA TYR A 103 -31.35 18.09 27.66
C TYR A 103 -30.24 17.84 26.64
N ILE A 104 -30.44 16.77 25.88
CA ILE A 104 -29.58 16.34 24.77
C ILE A 104 -30.46 16.26 23.54
N GLY A 105 -30.27 17.20 22.61
CA GLY A 105 -30.91 17.20 21.29
C GLY A 105 -29.99 16.56 20.27
N THR A 106 -30.47 15.54 19.56
CA THR A 106 -29.68 14.81 18.56
C THR A 106 -29.99 15.31 17.14
N PRO A 107 -29.07 15.16 16.17
CA PRO A 107 -29.32 15.53 14.77
C PRO A 107 -30.48 14.76 14.13
N GLN A 108 -30.82 13.58 14.67
CA GLN A 108 -31.97 12.78 14.25
C GLN A 108 -33.30 13.29 14.85
N LYS A 109 -33.32 14.53 15.36
CA LYS A 109 -34.47 15.21 15.99
C LYS A 109 -35.06 14.46 17.18
N LYS A 110 -34.23 13.71 17.90
CA LYS A 110 -34.63 13.05 19.14
C LYS A 110 -34.08 13.82 20.33
N ASP A 111 -34.97 14.24 21.22
CA ASP A 111 -34.65 15.03 22.40
C ASP A 111 -34.77 14.20 23.67
N TYR A 112 -33.70 14.19 24.46
CA TYR A 112 -33.67 13.53 25.76
C TYR A 112 -33.68 14.57 26.87
N PHE A 113 -34.70 14.53 27.74
CA PHE A 113 -34.79 15.39 28.91
C PHE A 113 -34.38 14.61 30.17
N LEU A 114 -33.43 15.18 30.91
CA LEU A 114 -32.79 14.58 32.07
C LEU A 114 -32.82 15.57 33.24
N CYS A 115 -32.91 15.04 34.47
CA CYS A 115 -32.84 15.84 35.69
C CYS A 115 -31.96 15.12 36.71
N ALA A 116 -31.00 15.84 37.28
CA ALA A 116 -30.14 15.37 38.36
C ALA A 116 -30.72 15.73 39.73
N GLU A 117 -30.14 15.18 40.79
CA GLU A 117 -30.61 15.44 42.16
C GLU A 117 -30.26 16.85 42.65
N THR A 118 -29.13 17.40 42.18
CA THR A 118 -28.66 18.73 42.56
C THR A 118 -28.20 19.53 41.34
N PRO A 119 -28.17 20.87 41.42
CA PRO A 119 -27.64 21.70 40.34
C PRO A 119 -26.16 21.43 40.05
N GLY A 120 -25.38 21.10 41.10
CA GLY A 120 -23.97 20.68 40.97
C GLY A 120 -23.83 19.40 40.15
N ALA A 121 -24.64 18.38 40.45
CA ALA A 121 -24.66 17.14 39.69
C ALA A 121 -25.12 17.36 38.24
N ALA A 122 -26.11 18.23 37.99
CA ALA A 122 -26.55 18.56 36.64
C ALA A 122 -25.45 19.24 35.81
N LYS A 123 -24.73 20.20 36.40
CA LYS A 123 -23.55 20.83 35.78
C LYS A 123 -22.47 19.80 35.50
N ALA A 124 -22.18 18.91 36.45
CA ALA A 124 -21.19 17.85 36.29
C ALA A 124 -21.51 16.94 35.10
N TRP A 125 -22.77 16.48 34.96
CA TRP A 125 -23.22 15.71 33.81
C TRP A 125 -23.06 16.46 32.49
N VAL A 126 -23.50 17.73 32.43
CA VAL A 126 -23.39 18.55 31.22
C VAL A 126 -21.92 18.79 30.83
N SER A 127 -21.05 19.11 31.79
CA SER A 127 -19.62 19.30 31.56
C SER A 127 -18.94 18.04 31.00
N THR A 128 -19.23 16.86 31.56
CA THR A 128 -18.68 15.60 31.04
C THR A 128 -19.22 15.26 29.65
N LEU A 129 -20.51 15.52 29.39
CA LEU A 129 -21.11 15.33 28.06
C LEU A 129 -20.48 16.24 27.00
N LEU A 130 -20.23 17.51 27.33
CA LEU A 130 -19.54 18.44 26.43
C LEU A 130 -18.08 18.04 26.18
N ALA A 131 -17.36 17.58 27.22
CA ALA A 131 -16.01 17.04 27.05
C ALA A 131 -16.01 15.79 26.15
N THR A 132 -17.02 14.93 26.28
CA THR A 132 -17.22 13.77 25.42
C THR A 132 -17.51 14.18 23.97
N GLN A 133 -18.28 15.25 23.76
CA GLN A 133 -18.54 15.80 22.43
C GLN A 133 -17.25 16.26 21.72
N LEU A 134 -16.29 16.83 22.47
CA LEU A 134 -14.96 17.17 21.94
C LEU A 134 -14.15 15.94 21.53
N VAL A 135 -14.26 14.83 22.27
CA VAL A 135 -13.63 13.54 21.89
C VAL A 135 -14.23 13.03 20.58
N LEU A 136 -15.56 13.03 20.46
CA LEU A 136 -16.25 12.61 19.25
C LEU A 136 -15.89 13.49 18.04
N GLN A 137 -15.73 14.79 18.25
CA GLN A 137 -15.28 15.73 17.23
C GLN A 137 -13.83 15.44 16.81
N ALA A 138 -12.91 15.27 17.76
CA ALA A 138 -11.51 14.94 17.47
C ALA A 138 -11.37 13.60 16.72
N HIS A 139 -12.18 12.60 17.08
CA HIS A 139 -12.23 11.33 16.33
C HIS A 139 -12.74 11.54 14.91
N LYS A 140 -13.81 12.32 14.72
CA LYS A 140 -14.35 12.62 13.39
C LYS A 140 -13.32 13.33 12.51
N GLU A 141 -12.58 14.29 13.07
CA GLU A 141 -11.51 15.02 12.38
C GLU A 141 -10.34 14.10 12.01
N ALA A 142 -9.88 13.26 12.95
CA ALA A 142 -8.81 12.29 12.69
C ALA A 142 -9.18 11.29 11.60
N VAL A 143 -10.43 10.81 11.58
CA VAL A 143 -10.93 9.92 10.51
C VAL A 143 -10.99 10.64 9.16
N ASN A 144 -11.48 11.88 9.13
CA ASN A 144 -11.54 12.68 7.90
C ASN A 144 -10.14 12.99 7.35
N SER A 145 -9.15 13.23 8.22
CA SER A 145 -7.74 13.42 7.83
C SER A 145 -7.05 12.13 7.36
N LEU A 146 -7.54 10.95 7.73
CA LEU A 146 -6.98 9.68 7.25
C LEU A 146 -7.34 9.40 5.78
N ALA A 147 -8.39 10.03 5.26
CA ALA A 147 -8.81 9.94 3.86
C ALA A 147 -7.92 10.77 2.90
N GLY A 148 -6.98 11.57 3.41
CA GLY A 148 -5.95 12.25 2.62
C GLY A 148 -4.69 12.50 3.44
N ASN A 149 -3.58 11.82 3.10
CA ASN A 149 -2.24 11.95 3.71
C ASN A 149 -2.23 12.44 5.18
N GLY A 150 -2.61 11.56 6.11
CA GLY A 150 -2.78 11.89 7.52
C GLY A 150 -1.49 12.30 8.24
N SER A 151 -1.53 13.45 8.92
CA SER A 151 -0.45 14.01 9.73
C SER A 151 -0.47 13.50 11.19
N PRO A 152 0.69 13.24 11.82
CA PRO A 152 0.81 12.81 13.24
C PRO A 152 0.18 13.76 14.28
N ALA A 153 -0.04 15.03 13.93
CA ALA A 153 -0.64 16.03 14.81
C ALA A 153 -2.10 15.71 15.20
N THR A 154 -2.85 14.99 14.34
CA THR A 154 -4.28 14.69 14.58
C THR A 154 -4.50 13.65 15.69
N LEU A 155 -3.58 12.69 15.85
CA LEU A 155 -3.61 11.70 16.92
C LEU A 155 -3.31 12.32 18.29
N GLY A 156 -2.46 13.36 18.34
CA GLY A 156 -2.17 14.12 19.57
C GLY A 156 -3.38 14.90 20.09
N THR A 157 -4.20 15.45 19.19
CA THR A 157 -5.46 16.12 19.54
C THR A 157 -6.46 15.15 20.16
N VAL A 158 -6.59 13.94 19.60
CA VAL A 158 -7.47 12.90 20.14
C VAL A 158 -7.04 12.47 21.54
N ALA A 159 -5.74 12.24 21.76
CA ALA A 159 -5.22 11.83 23.07
C ALA A 159 -5.49 12.91 24.14
N THR A 160 -5.28 14.19 23.82
CA THR A 160 -5.57 15.31 24.71
C THR A 160 -7.06 15.41 25.05
N ALA A 161 -7.93 15.28 24.04
CA ALA A 161 -9.38 15.31 24.25
C ALA A 161 -9.85 14.17 25.16
N VAL A 162 -9.34 12.96 24.97
CA VAL A 162 -9.65 11.78 25.80
C VAL A 162 -9.17 11.98 27.23
N ALA A 163 -7.96 12.50 27.44
CA ALA A 163 -7.43 12.80 28.76
C ALA A 163 -8.30 13.83 29.50
N ASN A 164 -8.71 14.91 28.83
CA ASN A 164 -9.57 15.95 29.39
C ASN A 164 -10.97 15.41 29.75
N ALA A 165 -11.56 14.56 28.90
CA ALA A 165 -12.86 13.97 29.14
C ALA A 165 -12.83 13.01 30.35
N ASN A 166 -11.78 12.20 30.48
CA ASN A 166 -11.55 11.34 31.64
C ASN A 166 -11.34 12.15 32.94
N ALA A 167 -10.53 13.22 32.90
CA ALA A 167 -10.34 14.11 34.05
C ALA A 167 -11.65 14.79 34.48
N THR A 168 -12.44 15.24 33.52
CA THR A 168 -13.76 15.85 33.78
C THR A 168 -14.73 14.83 34.38
N ALA A 169 -14.73 13.58 33.90
CA ALA A 169 -15.55 12.50 34.46
C ALA A 169 -15.15 12.14 35.91
N LEU A 170 -13.85 12.16 36.23
CA LEU A 170 -13.36 11.88 37.57
C LEU A 170 -13.82 12.96 38.57
N GLU A 171 -13.71 14.24 38.22
CA GLU A 171 -14.21 15.33 39.07
C GLU A 171 -15.74 15.32 39.17
N ALA A 172 -16.44 15.08 38.06
CA ALA A 172 -17.90 14.97 38.04
C ALA A 172 -18.42 13.83 38.94
N THR A 173 -17.66 12.74 39.09
CA THR A 173 -18.01 11.63 39.98
C THR A 173 -18.11 12.10 41.44
N LYS A 174 -17.20 12.96 41.89
CA LYS A 174 -17.22 13.50 43.27
C LYS A 174 -18.49 14.32 43.54
N GLU A 175 -18.90 15.14 42.57
CA GLU A 175 -20.13 15.94 42.64
C GLU A 175 -21.40 15.08 42.66
N ILE A 176 -21.45 14.02 41.84
CA ILE A 176 -22.57 13.08 41.81
C ILE A 176 -22.66 12.28 43.12
N GLU A 177 -21.53 11.84 43.67
CA GLU A 177 -21.50 11.15 44.96
C GLU A 177 -21.92 12.07 46.12
N ALA A 178 -21.51 13.34 46.10
CA ALA A 178 -21.94 14.34 47.07
C ALA A 178 -23.47 14.56 47.00
N ALA A 179 -24.03 14.67 45.80
CA ALA A 179 -25.46 14.78 45.57
C ALA A 179 -26.22 13.55 46.10
N MET A 180 -25.69 12.34 45.88
CA MET A 180 -26.28 11.10 46.37
C MET A 180 -26.30 11.02 47.90
N LYS A 181 -25.26 11.53 48.59
CA LYS A 181 -25.22 11.64 50.06
C LYS A 181 -26.26 12.62 50.61
N VAL A 182 -26.54 13.71 49.90
CA VAL A 182 -27.59 14.67 50.27
C VAL A 182 -28.98 14.02 50.20
N SER A 183 -29.26 13.29 49.12
CA SER A 183 -30.51 12.55 48.96
C SER A 183 -30.71 11.50 50.07
N MET A 184 -29.64 10.78 50.42
CA MET A 184 -29.66 9.78 51.51
C MET A 184 -29.95 10.40 52.88
N ARG A 185 -29.39 11.59 53.19
CA ARG A 185 -29.69 12.30 54.45
C ARG A 185 -31.13 12.80 54.51
N ALA A 186 -31.67 13.29 53.39
CA ALA A 186 -33.06 13.74 53.31
C ALA A 186 -34.05 12.57 53.49
N ALA A 187 -33.73 11.38 52.98
CA ALA A 187 -34.55 10.17 53.14
C ALA A 187 -34.56 9.61 54.58
N LEU A 188 -33.53 9.93 55.40
CA LEU A 188 -33.36 9.40 56.76
C LEU A 188 -33.83 10.35 57.88
N GLY A 189 -34.33 11.55 57.57
CA GLY A 189 -35.07 12.39 58.53
C GLY A 189 -34.30 12.93 59.75
N LEU A 190 -32.96 12.96 59.73
CA LEU A 190 -32.13 13.40 60.86
C LEU A 190 -32.05 14.93 60.94
N GLY A 191 -33.03 15.56 61.60
CA GLY A 191 -33.01 16.95 62.06
C GLY A 191 -33.00 17.03 63.59
N ALA A 192 -32.08 17.81 64.15
CA ALA A 192 -31.76 17.88 65.59
C ALA A 192 -32.89 18.51 66.45
N ASN A 193 -33.16 17.91 67.62
CA ASN A 193 -34.00 18.49 68.67
C ASN A 193 -33.16 18.68 69.97
N ASN A 194 -33.18 19.89 70.54
CA ASN A 194 -32.70 20.19 71.91
C ASN A 194 -33.80 19.87 72.95
N PRO A 195 -33.47 19.35 74.15
CA PRO A 195 -34.43 19.26 75.25
C PRO A 195 -34.36 20.47 76.18
N LYS A 196 -35.51 20.87 76.74
CA LYS A 196 -35.66 21.84 77.82
C LYS A 196 -35.53 21.15 79.19
N GLU A 197 -34.88 21.85 80.10
CA GLU A 197 -34.38 21.41 81.41
C GLU A 197 -35.44 21.56 82.51
N GLY A 198 -35.65 20.48 83.28
CA GLY A 198 -36.42 20.46 84.51
C GLY A 198 -35.46 20.32 85.71
N GLN A 199 -35.67 21.15 86.72
CA GLN A 199 -34.88 21.33 87.93
C GLN A 199 -34.61 19.99 88.68
N LEU A 200 -33.35 19.57 88.72
CA LEU A 200 -32.85 18.38 89.43
C LEU A 200 -32.04 18.79 90.67
N ASP A 201 -32.04 17.96 91.70
CA ASP A 201 -31.35 18.14 93.00
C ASP A 201 -29.81 18.17 92.85
N ASP A 202 -29.11 19.12 93.50
CA ASP A 202 -27.68 19.44 93.26
C ASP A 202 -26.72 18.26 93.47
N LEU A 203 -27.00 17.38 94.45
CA LEU A 203 -26.21 16.17 94.68
C LEU A 203 -26.44 15.13 93.56
N THR A 204 -27.65 15.10 93.02
CA THR A 204 -28.02 14.27 91.87
C THR A 204 -27.36 14.80 90.59
N ILE A 205 -27.33 16.12 90.41
CA ILE A 205 -26.64 16.79 89.29
C ILE A 205 -25.14 16.47 89.31
N MET A 206 -24.47 16.54 90.47
CA MET A 206 -23.04 16.28 90.56
C MET A 206 -22.68 14.82 90.25
N LYS A 207 -23.44 13.87 90.80
CA LYS A 207 -23.25 12.44 90.52
C LYS A 207 -23.49 12.12 89.05
N GLU A 208 -24.54 12.69 88.48
CA GLU A 208 -24.87 12.51 87.07
C GLU A 208 -23.80 13.16 86.17
N THR A 209 -23.29 14.34 86.53
CA THR A 209 -22.20 15.02 85.81
C THR A 209 -20.92 14.17 85.82
N LEU A 210 -20.55 13.59 86.96
CA LEU A 210 -19.39 12.70 87.04
C LEU A 210 -19.59 11.42 86.21
N ARG A 211 -20.78 10.82 86.26
CA ARG A 211 -21.14 9.66 85.42
C ARG A 211 -21.03 9.98 83.94
N VAL A 212 -21.60 11.11 83.51
CA VAL A 212 -21.53 11.58 82.12
C VAL A 212 -20.08 11.86 81.72
N LYS A 213 -19.26 12.45 82.59
CA LYS A 213 -17.83 12.68 82.30
C LYS A 213 -17.03 11.38 82.17
N ASP A 214 -17.30 10.38 83.00
CA ASP A 214 -16.66 9.07 82.88
C ASP A 214 -17.07 8.37 81.58
N GLU A 215 -18.36 8.45 81.21
CA GLU A 215 -18.86 7.95 79.92
C GLU A 215 -18.25 8.69 78.73
N GLU A 216 -18.12 10.03 78.80
CA GLU A 216 -17.43 10.84 77.79
C GLU A 216 -15.97 10.42 77.63
N LEU A 217 -15.24 10.21 78.74
CA LEU A 217 -13.86 9.74 78.72
C LEU A 217 -13.73 8.33 78.12
N GLN A 218 -14.62 7.42 78.48
CA GLN A 218 -14.65 6.08 77.91
C GLN A 218 -14.96 6.10 76.40
N ASN A 219 -15.87 6.99 75.96
CA ASN A 219 -16.19 7.18 74.55
C ASN A 219 -15.01 7.80 73.79
N LEU A 220 -14.37 8.84 74.33
CA LEU A 220 -13.15 9.43 73.78
C LEU A 220 -12.03 8.39 73.64
N ALA A 221 -11.83 7.51 74.63
CA ALA A 221 -10.83 6.45 74.55
C ALA A 221 -11.16 5.40 73.47
N LYS A 222 -12.45 5.09 73.25
CA LYS A 222 -12.89 4.22 72.14
C LYS A 222 -12.64 4.88 70.78
N ASP A 223 -12.95 6.17 70.65
CA ASP A 223 -12.75 6.94 69.42
C ASP A 223 -11.27 7.07 69.06
N ILE A 224 -10.38 7.28 70.05
CA ILE A 224 -8.93 7.31 69.83
C ILE A 224 -8.46 5.95 69.29
N ARG A 225 -8.86 4.84 69.90
CA ARG A 225 -8.50 3.50 69.40
C ARG A 225 -9.03 3.22 67.98
N ALA A 226 -10.24 3.69 67.66
CA ALA A 226 -10.81 3.56 66.32
C ALA A 226 -10.01 4.40 65.30
N ARG A 227 -9.58 5.60 65.68
CA ARG A 227 -8.70 6.44 64.85
C ARG A 227 -7.32 5.80 64.66
N ASP A 228 -6.72 5.24 65.70
CA ASP A 228 -5.43 4.53 65.61
C ASP A 228 -5.53 3.32 64.67
N ALA A 229 -6.63 2.56 64.74
CA ALA A 229 -6.89 1.46 63.81
C ALA A 229 -6.99 1.96 62.36
N THR A 230 -7.68 3.08 62.14
CA THR A 230 -7.80 3.71 60.81
C THR A 230 -6.46 4.21 60.31
N ILE A 231 -5.65 4.85 61.17
CA ILE A 231 -4.29 5.32 60.82
C ILE A 231 -3.41 4.15 60.42
N LYS A 232 -3.47 3.03 61.16
CA LYS A 232 -2.72 1.82 60.84
C LYS A 232 -3.14 1.23 59.49
N GLU A 233 -4.44 1.20 59.20
CA GLU A 233 -4.94 0.74 57.90
C GLU A 233 -4.46 1.64 56.75
N ILE A 234 -4.50 2.96 56.94
CA ILE A 234 -3.98 3.91 55.95
C ILE A 234 -2.48 3.72 55.75
N ALA A 235 -1.71 3.55 56.82
CA ALA A 235 -0.26 3.31 56.74
C ALA A 235 0.06 2.05 55.93
N ASN A 236 -0.65 0.94 56.20
CA ASN A 236 -0.47 -0.30 55.43
C ASN A 236 -0.80 -0.10 53.94
N LYS A 237 -1.91 0.57 53.61
CA LYS A 237 -2.28 0.88 52.22
C LYS A 237 -1.26 1.75 51.51
N LEU A 238 -0.66 2.71 52.22
CA LEU A 238 0.42 3.54 51.68
C LEU A 238 1.68 2.71 51.40
N THR A 239 2.04 1.78 52.28
CA THR A 239 3.15 0.84 52.05
C THR A 239 2.89 -0.04 50.83
N GLU A 240 1.72 -0.68 50.74
CA GLU A 240 1.33 -1.50 49.57
C GLU A 240 1.38 -0.68 48.27
N THR A 241 0.93 0.58 48.31
CA THR A 241 0.97 1.49 47.15
C THR A 241 2.41 1.84 46.76
N ALA A 242 3.30 2.05 47.74
CA ALA A 242 4.70 2.34 47.50
C ALA A 242 5.42 1.14 46.86
N GLU A 243 5.20 -0.07 47.38
CA GLU A 243 5.77 -1.31 46.83
C GLU A 243 5.26 -1.56 45.40
N ALA A 244 3.96 -1.35 45.14
CA ALA A 244 3.40 -1.47 43.81
C ALA A 244 3.97 -0.43 42.83
N ALA A 245 4.21 0.80 43.29
CA ALA A 245 4.81 1.86 42.49
C ALA A 245 6.28 1.56 42.16
N GLU A 246 7.05 1.03 43.12
CA GLU A 246 8.43 0.59 42.91
C GLU A 246 8.49 -0.55 41.89
N ALA A 247 7.66 -1.58 42.06
CA ALA A 247 7.58 -2.69 41.11
C ALA A 247 7.20 -2.23 39.68
N ALA A 248 6.25 -1.29 39.57
CA ALA A 248 5.87 -0.71 38.29
C ALA A 248 7.01 0.12 37.67
N ALA A 249 7.76 0.88 38.47
CA ALA A 249 8.92 1.65 38.00
C ALA A 249 10.06 0.73 37.52
N SER A 250 10.36 -0.35 38.26
CA SER A 250 11.34 -1.35 37.83
C SER A 250 10.92 -2.06 36.54
N ALA A 251 9.65 -2.42 36.42
CA ALA A 251 9.11 -3.01 35.18
C ALA A 251 9.21 -2.02 34.00
N ALA A 252 8.87 -0.76 34.19
CA ALA A 252 9.00 0.26 33.17
C ALA A 252 10.45 0.46 32.72
N HIS A 253 11.42 0.47 33.65
CA HIS A 253 12.84 0.59 33.33
C HIS A 253 13.35 -0.60 32.51
N THR A 254 13.02 -1.83 32.91
CA THR A 254 13.42 -3.03 32.15
C THR A 254 12.81 -3.04 30.75
N MET A 255 11.54 -2.63 30.60
CA MET A 255 10.90 -2.49 29.30
C MET A 255 11.57 -1.42 28.43
N ASP A 256 11.94 -0.27 29.00
CA ASP A 256 12.63 0.80 28.24
C ASP A 256 14.02 0.37 27.79
N GLU A 257 14.75 -0.38 28.62
CA GLU A 257 16.04 -0.93 28.25
C GLU A 257 15.92 -1.93 27.08
N GLN A 258 14.95 -2.84 27.13
CA GLN A 258 14.67 -3.76 26.03
C GLN A 258 14.26 -3.00 24.75
N ARG A 259 13.40 -1.97 24.89
CA ARG A 259 13.01 -1.10 23.77
C ARG A 259 14.23 -0.44 23.13
N ARG A 260 15.15 0.11 23.94
CA ARG A 260 16.38 0.75 23.47
C ARG A 260 17.28 -0.23 22.71
N LEU A 261 17.45 -1.46 23.22
CA LEU A 261 18.21 -2.50 22.54
C LEU A 261 17.57 -2.88 21.19
N LEU A 262 16.25 -3.10 21.17
CA LEU A 262 15.53 -3.41 19.92
C LEU A 262 15.62 -2.27 18.91
N CYS A 263 15.51 -1.01 19.33
CA CYS A 263 15.70 0.14 18.45
C CYS A 263 17.11 0.17 17.83
N SER A 264 18.14 -0.14 18.62
CA SER A 264 19.52 -0.21 18.12
C SER A 264 19.72 -1.33 17.08
N GLU A 265 19.08 -2.48 17.28
CA GLU A 265 19.13 -3.60 16.34
C GLU A 265 18.36 -3.31 15.05
N ILE A 266 17.20 -2.65 15.14
CA ILE A 266 16.46 -2.18 13.96
C ILE A 266 17.31 -1.24 13.13
N GLU A 267 18.00 -0.28 13.75
CA GLU A 267 18.85 0.68 13.03
C GLU A 267 20.05 -0.04 12.38
N ARG A 268 20.66 -1.01 13.07
CA ARG A 268 21.73 -1.85 12.51
C ARG A 268 21.26 -2.62 11.28
N LEU A 269 20.08 -3.25 11.35
CA LEU A 269 19.49 -4.00 10.24
C LEU A 269 19.13 -3.09 9.07
N ARG A 270 18.59 -1.90 9.36
CA ARG A 270 18.27 -0.89 8.34
C ARG A 270 19.51 -0.48 7.56
N GLN A 271 20.60 -0.16 8.25
CA GLN A 271 21.87 0.19 7.61
C GLN A 271 22.47 -0.98 6.83
N ALA A 272 22.33 -2.22 7.31
CA ALA A 272 22.79 -3.41 6.57
C ALA A 272 22.02 -3.58 5.26
N MET A 273 20.69 -3.43 5.29
CA MET A 273 19.83 -3.49 4.12
C MET A 273 20.15 -2.37 3.11
N GLU A 274 20.38 -1.15 3.60
CA GLU A 274 20.75 -0.01 2.76
C GLU A 274 22.07 -0.24 2.02
N ARG A 275 23.12 -0.70 2.72
CA ARG A 275 24.40 -1.08 2.10
C ARG A 275 24.23 -2.20 1.06
N GLN A 276 23.39 -3.20 1.34
CA GLN A 276 23.11 -4.28 0.40
C GLN A 276 22.39 -3.77 -0.86
N MET A 277 21.45 -2.84 -0.69
CA MET A 277 20.76 -2.19 -1.80
C MET A 277 21.73 -1.39 -2.66
N GLU A 278 22.60 -0.58 -2.05
CA GLU A 278 23.64 0.18 -2.75
C GLU A 278 24.57 -0.71 -3.57
N GLN A 279 25.03 -1.83 -2.99
CA GLN A 279 25.86 -2.81 -3.69
C GLN A 279 25.12 -3.45 -4.87
N SER A 280 23.83 -3.75 -4.71
CA SER A 280 23.01 -4.33 -5.77
C SER A 280 22.76 -3.34 -6.90
N MET A 281 22.49 -2.08 -6.58
CA MET A 281 22.38 -1.00 -7.56
C MET A 281 23.67 -0.77 -8.34
N LEU A 282 24.83 -0.84 -7.68
CA LEU A 282 26.13 -0.71 -8.35
C LEU A 282 26.35 -1.86 -9.35
N LYS A 283 26.05 -3.10 -8.94
CA LYS A 283 26.12 -4.27 -9.84
C LYS A 283 25.17 -4.15 -11.01
N LEU A 284 23.95 -3.64 -10.79
CA LEU A 284 22.97 -3.39 -11.85
C LEU A 284 23.53 -2.40 -12.87
N ARG A 285 24.02 -1.23 -12.43
CA ARG A 285 24.63 -0.23 -13.32
C ARG A 285 25.79 -0.80 -14.13
N GLN A 286 26.68 -1.57 -13.49
CA GLN A 286 27.78 -2.24 -14.19
C GLN A 286 27.28 -3.24 -15.25
N SER A 287 26.18 -3.95 -14.97
CA SER A 287 25.58 -4.87 -15.94
C SER A 287 24.89 -4.12 -17.10
N GLU A 288 24.24 -3.00 -16.82
CA GLU A 288 23.62 -2.13 -17.83
C GLU A 288 24.69 -1.55 -18.78
N GLU A 289 25.82 -1.08 -18.25
CA GLU A 289 26.96 -0.61 -19.04
C GLU A 289 27.52 -1.72 -19.95
N LYS A 290 27.63 -2.95 -19.44
CA LYS A 290 28.04 -4.11 -20.26
C LYS A 290 27.04 -4.40 -21.38
N VAL A 291 25.74 -4.33 -21.11
CA VAL A 291 24.69 -4.53 -22.13
C VAL A 291 24.78 -3.46 -23.21
N ILE A 292 25.01 -2.19 -22.84
CA ILE A 292 25.20 -1.10 -23.79
C ILE A 292 26.44 -1.36 -24.67
N SER A 293 27.55 -1.79 -24.07
CA SER A 293 28.77 -2.13 -24.82
C SER A 293 28.53 -3.26 -25.81
N LEU A 294 27.91 -4.35 -25.36
CA LEU A 294 27.60 -5.51 -26.21
C LEU A 294 26.59 -5.16 -27.32
N SER A 295 25.63 -4.27 -27.05
CA SER A 295 24.70 -3.81 -28.08
C SER A 295 25.43 -3.06 -29.20
N LYS A 296 26.38 -2.18 -28.85
CA LYS A 296 27.18 -1.45 -29.84
C LYS A 296 28.05 -2.40 -30.68
N GLU A 297 28.67 -3.40 -30.05
CA GLU A 297 29.45 -4.43 -30.73
C GLU A 297 28.58 -5.25 -31.69
N LYS A 298 27.40 -5.69 -31.24
CA LYS A 298 26.42 -6.39 -32.09
C LYS A 298 26.03 -5.56 -33.31
N ASP A 299 25.74 -4.27 -33.14
CA ASP A 299 25.36 -3.40 -34.25
C ASP A 299 26.51 -3.19 -35.25
N GLN A 300 27.75 -3.16 -34.76
CA GLN A 300 28.94 -3.09 -35.61
C GLN A 300 29.13 -4.38 -36.41
N LEU A 301 29.02 -5.54 -35.77
CA LEU A 301 29.08 -6.85 -36.44
C LEU A 301 27.96 -7.01 -37.48
N LEU A 302 26.76 -6.49 -37.20
CA LEU A 302 25.66 -6.50 -38.16
C LEU A 302 25.98 -5.69 -39.42
N LYS A 303 26.61 -4.52 -39.27
CA LYS A 303 27.06 -3.69 -40.41
C LYS A 303 28.14 -4.39 -41.23
N GLU A 304 29.12 -4.98 -40.58
CA GLU A 304 30.20 -5.74 -41.24
C GLU A 304 29.64 -6.93 -42.03
N ARG A 305 28.70 -7.67 -41.45
CA ARG A 305 28.00 -8.77 -42.12
C ARG A 305 27.16 -8.29 -43.31
N ASP A 306 26.48 -7.14 -43.22
CA ASP A 306 25.75 -6.56 -44.36
C ASP A 306 26.71 -6.13 -45.48
N ALA A 307 27.83 -5.48 -45.15
CA ALA A 307 28.85 -5.07 -46.11
C ALA A 307 29.45 -6.27 -46.84
N ALA A 308 29.81 -7.33 -46.11
CA ALA A 308 30.33 -8.58 -46.69
C ALA A 308 29.31 -9.25 -47.61
N LEU A 309 28.01 -9.24 -47.26
CA LEU A 309 26.94 -9.77 -48.12
C LEU A 309 26.78 -8.95 -49.41
N GLN A 310 26.84 -7.62 -49.31
CA GLN A 310 26.80 -6.73 -50.47
C GLN A 310 27.98 -6.98 -51.41
N GLU A 311 29.19 -7.06 -50.85
CA GLU A 311 30.40 -7.34 -51.62
C GLU A 311 30.33 -8.73 -52.30
N ALA A 312 29.91 -9.76 -51.57
CA ALA A 312 29.71 -11.10 -52.13
C ALA A 312 28.63 -11.12 -53.23
N HIS A 313 27.61 -10.26 -53.15
CA HIS A 313 26.63 -10.13 -54.22
C HIS A 313 27.22 -9.44 -55.46
N MET A 314 28.01 -8.37 -55.26
CA MET A 314 28.73 -7.70 -56.34
C MET A 314 29.65 -8.67 -57.08
N TRP A 315 30.47 -9.43 -56.36
CA TRP A 315 31.37 -10.43 -56.96
C TRP A 315 30.61 -11.53 -57.72
N ARG A 316 29.45 -11.98 -57.21
CA ARG A 316 28.61 -12.93 -57.95
C ARG A 316 28.08 -12.36 -59.26
N THR A 317 27.68 -11.09 -59.27
CA THR A 317 27.21 -10.41 -60.47
C THR A 317 28.33 -10.24 -61.49
N GLU A 318 29.51 -9.78 -61.06
CA GLU A 318 30.68 -9.64 -61.93
C GLU A 318 31.17 -11.00 -62.48
N LEU A 319 31.15 -12.05 -61.65
CA LEU A 319 31.43 -13.41 -62.11
C LEU A 319 30.43 -13.87 -63.17
N GLY A 320 29.14 -13.54 -63.03
CA GLY A 320 28.11 -13.81 -64.04
C GLY A 320 28.43 -13.14 -65.38
N LYS A 321 28.76 -11.84 -65.36
CA LYS A 321 29.15 -11.08 -66.55
C LYS A 321 30.40 -11.65 -67.22
N ALA A 322 31.44 -11.98 -66.43
CA ALA A 322 32.68 -12.55 -66.94
C ALA A 322 32.44 -13.92 -67.61
N ARG A 323 31.57 -14.75 -67.02
CA ARG A 323 31.17 -16.04 -67.62
C ARG A 323 30.40 -15.85 -68.93
N GLU A 324 29.48 -14.90 -69.00
CA GLU A 324 28.75 -14.58 -70.24
C GLU A 324 29.71 -14.10 -71.35
N GLN A 325 30.64 -13.20 -71.00
CA GLN A 325 31.66 -12.73 -71.93
C GLN A 325 32.56 -13.87 -72.42
N ALA A 326 32.96 -14.80 -71.55
CA ALA A 326 33.74 -15.97 -71.94
C ALA A 326 33.00 -16.85 -72.96
N VAL A 327 31.70 -17.10 -72.77
CA VAL A 327 30.87 -17.86 -73.73
C VAL A 327 30.79 -17.14 -75.09
N ILE A 328 30.63 -15.81 -75.10
CA ILE A 328 30.59 -15.02 -76.34
C ILE A 328 31.94 -15.10 -77.08
N GLN A 329 33.04 -14.99 -76.35
CA GLN A 329 34.39 -15.10 -76.91
C GLN A 329 34.63 -16.51 -77.48
N GLU A 330 34.27 -17.56 -76.75
CA GLU A 330 34.37 -18.95 -77.20
C GLU A 330 33.55 -19.18 -78.49
N ALA A 331 32.31 -18.70 -78.54
CA ALA A 331 31.49 -18.77 -79.75
C ALA A 331 32.06 -17.97 -80.93
N THR A 332 32.79 -16.89 -80.65
CA THR A 332 33.45 -16.07 -81.69
C THR A 332 34.69 -16.78 -82.24
N ILE A 333 35.50 -17.37 -81.36
CA ILE A 333 36.66 -18.19 -81.73
C ILE A 333 36.20 -19.39 -82.57
N ALA A 334 35.18 -20.13 -82.12
CA ALA A 334 34.64 -21.28 -82.86
C ALA A 334 34.16 -20.91 -84.28
N ARG A 335 33.52 -19.73 -84.45
CA ARG A 335 33.14 -19.22 -85.79
C ARG A 335 34.34 -18.83 -86.64
N ALA A 336 35.38 -18.26 -86.04
CA ALA A 336 36.61 -17.92 -86.74
C ALA A 336 37.33 -19.21 -87.21
N ASP A 337 37.44 -20.21 -86.34
CA ASP A 337 38.03 -21.51 -86.64
C ASP A 337 37.25 -22.25 -87.75
N GLU A 338 35.92 -22.21 -87.73
CA GLU A 338 35.09 -22.78 -88.80
C GLU A 338 35.31 -22.05 -90.14
N LYS A 339 35.43 -20.72 -90.13
CA LYS A 339 35.75 -19.95 -91.36
C LYS A 339 37.12 -20.32 -91.92
N VAL A 340 38.12 -20.48 -91.05
CA VAL A 340 39.46 -20.94 -91.46
C VAL A 340 39.35 -22.32 -92.09
N ARG A 341 38.72 -23.30 -91.42
CA ARG A 341 38.51 -24.64 -91.97
C ARG A 341 37.76 -24.65 -93.30
N ALA A 342 36.71 -23.84 -93.44
CA ALA A 342 35.99 -23.70 -94.70
C ALA A 342 36.86 -23.13 -95.83
N SER A 343 37.70 -22.13 -95.51
CA SER A 343 38.64 -21.54 -96.49
C SER A 343 39.76 -22.51 -96.88
N GLU A 344 40.26 -23.30 -95.95
CA GLU A 344 41.23 -24.38 -96.20
C GLU A 344 40.61 -25.47 -97.07
N ALA A 345 39.36 -25.86 -96.80
CA ALA A 345 38.63 -26.84 -97.60
C ALA A 345 38.37 -26.34 -99.04
N ASP A 346 37.98 -25.08 -99.22
CA ASP A 346 37.82 -24.46 -100.55
C ASP A 346 39.16 -24.39 -101.30
N ALA A 347 40.24 -23.98 -100.63
CA ALA A 347 41.57 -23.98 -101.22
C ALA A 347 42.03 -25.39 -101.63
N ALA A 348 41.81 -26.39 -100.78
CA ALA A 348 42.12 -27.78 -101.08
C ALA A 348 41.30 -28.31 -102.27
N ALA A 349 40.01 -27.95 -102.37
CA ALA A 349 39.16 -28.31 -103.50
C ALA A 349 39.66 -27.68 -104.82
N ARG A 350 40.04 -26.40 -104.82
CA ARG A 350 40.62 -25.72 -106.00
C ARG A 350 41.96 -26.33 -106.41
N ILE A 351 42.82 -26.68 -105.45
CA ILE A 351 44.08 -27.39 -105.73
C ILE A 351 43.81 -28.73 -106.38
N LYS A 352 42.84 -29.49 -105.86
CA LYS A 352 42.43 -30.78 -106.44
C LYS A 352 41.90 -30.62 -107.86
N GLU A 353 41.02 -29.66 -108.10
CA GLU A 353 40.49 -29.36 -109.43
C GLU A 353 41.62 -28.94 -110.41
N ALA A 354 42.55 -28.10 -109.95
CA ALA A 354 43.71 -27.70 -110.76
C ALA A 354 44.63 -28.90 -111.08
N ALA A 355 44.84 -29.81 -110.13
CA ALA A 355 45.61 -31.04 -110.34
C ALA A 355 44.91 -31.98 -111.33
N GLU A 356 43.59 -32.15 -111.23
CA GLU A 356 42.80 -32.94 -112.18
C GLU A 356 42.85 -32.35 -113.60
N LYS A 357 42.74 -31.01 -113.74
CA LYS A 357 42.92 -30.32 -115.03
C LYS A 357 44.33 -30.49 -115.58
N LEU A 358 45.36 -30.36 -114.74
CA LEU A 358 46.75 -30.56 -115.15
C LEU A 358 46.96 -31.98 -115.68
N HIS A 359 46.44 -32.99 -114.96
CA HIS A 359 46.48 -34.39 -115.39
C HIS A 359 45.73 -34.60 -116.71
N ALA A 360 44.58 -33.96 -116.90
CA ALA A 360 43.85 -34.03 -118.17
C ALA A 360 44.67 -33.43 -119.34
N VAL A 361 45.28 -32.26 -119.14
CA VAL A 361 46.16 -31.62 -120.14
C VAL A 361 47.40 -32.46 -120.41
N GLU A 362 47.98 -33.10 -119.39
CA GLU A 362 49.13 -33.98 -119.53
C GLU A 362 48.76 -35.23 -120.35
N LYS A 363 47.59 -35.81 -120.10
CA LYS A 363 47.05 -36.89 -120.92
C LYS A 363 46.80 -36.45 -122.38
N GLU A 364 46.19 -35.29 -122.60
CA GLU A 364 46.01 -34.74 -123.95
C GLU A 364 47.36 -34.51 -124.65
N LYS A 365 48.37 -34.01 -123.93
CA LYS A 365 49.74 -33.85 -124.45
C LYS A 365 50.35 -35.20 -124.82
N GLU A 366 50.20 -36.24 -124.00
CA GLU A 366 50.65 -37.59 -124.34
C GLU A 366 49.96 -38.15 -125.59
N GLU A 367 48.65 -37.95 -125.72
CA GLU A 367 47.87 -38.33 -126.91
C GLU A 367 48.36 -37.56 -128.16
N LEU A 368 48.61 -36.26 -128.04
CA LEU A 368 49.17 -35.44 -129.11
C LEU A 368 50.59 -35.85 -129.47
N LEU A 369 51.44 -36.17 -128.49
CA LEU A 369 52.80 -36.68 -128.74
C LEU A 369 52.76 -38.02 -129.47
N SER A 370 51.84 -38.91 -129.11
CA SER A 370 51.59 -40.16 -129.83
C SER A 370 51.18 -39.89 -131.29
N LEU A 371 50.26 -38.94 -131.51
CA LEU A 371 49.84 -38.52 -132.86
C LEU A 371 51.00 -37.94 -133.67
N VAL A 372 51.83 -37.08 -133.06
CA VAL A 372 53.05 -36.54 -133.69
C VAL A 372 54.02 -37.67 -134.03
N GLY A 373 54.19 -38.67 -133.17
CA GLY A 373 55.01 -39.85 -133.45
C GLY A 373 54.51 -40.66 -134.65
N ILE A 374 53.19 -40.81 -134.80
CA ILE A 374 52.57 -41.43 -135.97
C ILE A 374 52.85 -40.60 -137.23
N LEU A 375 52.67 -39.28 -137.18
CA LEU A 375 52.92 -38.36 -138.28
C LEU A 375 54.40 -38.33 -138.70
N GLN A 376 55.33 -38.27 -137.74
CA GLN A 376 56.76 -38.38 -138.01
C GLN A 376 57.09 -39.70 -138.70
N SER A 377 56.50 -40.81 -138.26
CA SER A 377 56.66 -42.12 -138.91
C SER A 377 56.10 -42.14 -140.34
N GLN A 378 55.03 -41.39 -140.63
CA GLN A 378 54.52 -41.19 -142.00
C GLN A 378 55.45 -40.32 -142.85
N VAL A 379 56.00 -39.24 -142.29
CA VAL A 379 56.99 -38.38 -142.96
C VAL A 379 58.30 -39.13 -143.23
N GLN A 380 58.77 -39.96 -142.30
CA GLN A 380 59.95 -40.80 -142.52
C GLN A 380 59.71 -41.80 -143.65
N ARG A 381 58.51 -42.41 -143.72
CA ARG A 381 58.09 -43.26 -144.85
C ARG A 381 58.04 -42.47 -146.16
N ALA A 382 57.52 -41.25 -146.16
CA ALA A 382 57.51 -40.38 -147.33
C ALA A 382 58.93 -39.96 -147.77
N LYS A 383 59.83 -39.63 -146.83
CA LYS A 383 61.24 -39.32 -147.11
C LYS A 383 62.04 -40.53 -147.57
N GLN A 384 61.73 -41.75 -147.08
CA GLN A 384 62.33 -42.98 -147.60
C GLN A 384 61.81 -43.32 -149.00
N HIS A 385 60.53 -43.01 -149.27
CA HIS A 385 59.95 -43.08 -150.61
C HIS A 385 60.60 -42.06 -151.57
N GLU A 386 60.87 -40.84 -151.10
CA GLU A 386 61.51 -39.77 -151.86
C GLU A 386 63.03 -39.98 -152.06
N ALA A 387 63.72 -40.54 -151.06
CA ALA A 387 65.14 -40.93 -151.14
C ALA A 387 65.37 -42.22 -151.94
N GLY A 388 64.37 -43.10 -152.03
CA GLY A 388 64.35 -44.20 -152.99
C GLY A 388 64.23 -43.72 -154.44
N MET A 389 63.47 -42.64 -154.65
CA MET A 389 63.24 -42.06 -155.98
C MET A 389 64.42 -41.23 -156.52
N ARG A 390 65.38 -40.81 -155.67
CA ARG A 390 66.60 -40.09 -156.06
C ARG A 390 67.84 -40.98 -156.26
N ARG A 391 67.69 -42.31 -156.25
CA ARG A 391 68.78 -43.27 -156.59
C ARG A 391 68.62 -43.94 -157.95
N GLU A 392 67.60 -43.58 -158.71
CA GLU A 392 67.44 -43.94 -160.12
C GLU A 392 67.26 -42.65 -160.91
N ILE A 393 68.16 -42.43 -161.87
CA ILE A 393 68.44 -41.21 -162.67
C ILE A 393 69.45 -40.27 -161.98
#